data_AF-A0A7C1B841-F1
#
_entry.id   AF-A0A7C1B841-F1
#
_cell.length_a   1.000
_cell.length_b   1.000
_cell.length_c   1.000
_cell.angle_alpha   90.00
_cell.angle_beta   90.00
_cell.angle_gamma   90.00
#
_symmetry.space_group_name_H-M   'P 1'
#
loop_
_entity.id
_entity.type
_entity.pdbx_description
1 polymer ?
#
loop_
_entity_poly.entity_id
_entity_poly.type
_entity_poly.pdbx_seq_one_letter_code
_entity_poly.pdbx_strand_id
1 'polypeptide(L)'
;MILDIVSTKKALIRQILDIEEKWFTEVKASEESSCRENLSAFRNTRKIGFMPMSRRTLKAYLEHVKYAKTRGRNLMIEKYARMDNLIPPLKESFFIDKIVDIQKEWLADLKKRYPYIFKENPTDNFANYLRSELETYSDKTLENYYSDIK
;
A
#
# COMPACT_ATOMS: atom_id res chain seq x y z
N MET A 1 24.64 -21.10 17.08
CA MET A 1 24.81 -20.56 15.70
C MET A 1 23.42 -20.45 15.09
N ILE A 2 22.74 -19.31 15.30
CA ILE A 2 21.39 -19.12 14.79
C ILE A 2 21.53 -18.72 13.33
N LEU A 3 21.15 -19.60 12.42
CA LEU A 3 21.00 -19.25 11.01
C LEU A 3 19.95 -18.15 10.93
N ASP A 4 20.39 -16.92 10.67
CA ASP A 4 19.53 -15.87 10.13
C ASP A 4 18.98 -16.39 8.79
N ILE A 5 17.84 -17.09 8.84
CA ILE A 5 17.11 -17.48 7.64
C ILE A 5 16.57 -16.17 7.06
N VAL A 6 17.34 -15.58 6.15
CA VAL A 6 16.96 -14.35 5.47
C VAL A 6 15.64 -14.63 4.74
N SER A 7 14.52 -14.14 5.28
CA SER A 7 13.18 -14.44 4.76
C SER A 7 13.07 -14.02 3.29
N THR A 8 12.60 -14.91 2.42
CA THR A 8 12.49 -14.63 0.99
C THR A 8 11.48 -13.52 0.74
N LYS A 9 11.62 -12.78 -0.37
CA LYS A 9 10.66 -11.73 -0.75
C LYS A 9 9.21 -12.24 -0.76
N LYS A 10 8.99 -13.45 -1.30
CA LYS A 10 7.69 -14.12 -1.33
C LYS A 10 7.16 -14.41 0.07
N ALA A 11 8.02 -14.84 1.01
CA ALA A 11 7.62 -15.12 2.38
C ALA A 11 7.25 -13.85 3.17
N LEU A 12 7.95 -12.73 2.92
CA LEU A 12 7.59 -11.43 3.49
C LEU A 12 6.24 -10.96 2.98
N ILE A 13 6.02 -10.97 1.66
CA ILE A 13 4.74 -10.59 1.05
C ILE A 13 3.60 -11.44 1.60
N ARG A 14 3.78 -12.77 1.70
CA ARG A 14 2.75 -13.65 2.27
C ARG A 14 2.37 -13.25 3.70
N GLN A 15 3.35 -13.01 4.57
CA GLN A 15 3.09 -12.59 5.95
C GLN A 15 2.35 -11.26 6.04
N ILE A 16 2.69 -10.29 5.18
CA ILE A 16 1.99 -9.01 5.10
C ILE A 16 0.53 -9.24 4.70
N LEU A 17 0.30 -9.97 3.61
CA LEU A 17 -1.04 -10.27 3.11
C LEU A 17 -1.90 -11.03 4.13
N ASP A 18 -1.33 -11.96 4.89
CA ASP A 18 -2.04 -12.72 5.92
C ASP A 18 -2.56 -11.83 7.07
N ILE A 19 -1.92 -10.68 7.32
CA ILE A 19 -2.36 -9.70 8.30
C ILE A 19 -3.37 -8.75 7.68
N GLU A 20 -3.03 -8.16 6.53
CA GLU A 20 -3.85 -7.15 5.87
C GLU A 20 -5.19 -7.69 5.38
N GLU A 21 -5.26 -8.95 4.95
CA GLU A 21 -6.53 -9.56 4.54
C GLU A 21 -7.53 -9.64 5.70
N LYS A 22 -7.07 -9.99 6.91
CA LYS A 22 -7.91 -9.97 8.11
C LYS A 22 -8.39 -8.56 8.42
N TRP A 23 -7.48 -7.60 8.39
CA TRP A 23 -7.80 -6.19 8.58
C TRP A 23 -8.78 -5.65 7.54
N PHE A 24 -8.66 -6.09 6.29
CA PHE A 24 -9.53 -5.66 5.20
C PHE A 24 -10.97 -6.13 5.39
N THR A 25 -11.19 -7.30 6.00
CA THR A 25 -12.57 -7.77 6.33
C THR A 25 -13.30 -6.87 7.34
N GLU A 26 -12.56 -6.06 8.11
CA GLU A 26 -13.10 -5.13 9.10
C GLU A 26 -13.35 -3.72 8.53
N VAL A 27 -12.89 -3.45 7.30
CA VAL A 27 -13.17 -2.17 6.63
C VAL A 27 -14.66 -2.11 6.32
N LYS A 28 -15.37 -1.19 6.98
CA LYS A 28 -16.77 -0.89 6.65
C LYS A 28 -16.80 -0.26 5.27
N ALA A 29 -17.26 -1.02 4.27
CA ALA A 29 -17.52 -0.46 2.96
C ALA A 29 -18.67 0.54 3.06
N SER A 30 -18.52 1.73 2.47
CA SER A 30 -19.61 2.70 2.32
C SER A 30 -20.76 2.15 1.47
N GLU A 31 -20.54 1.06 0.72
CA GLU A 31 -21.57 0.23 0.10
C GLU A 31 -21.30 -1.25 0.38
N GLU A 32 -22.19 -1.90 1.12
CA GLU A 32 -21.99 -3.23 1.73
C GLU A 32 -21.84 -4.43 0.76
N SER A 33 -21.90 -4.25 -0.56
CA SER A 33 -21.93 -5.37 -1.53
C SER A 33 -20.63 -5.66 -2.27
N SER A 34 -19.71 -4.70 -2.46
CA SER A 34 -18.53 -4.92 -3.34
C SER A 34 -17.26 -5.42 -2.64
N CYS A 35 -17.13 -5.18 -1.33
CA CYS A 35 -15.89 -5.42 -0.59
C CYS A 35 -15.74 -6.89 -0.12
N ARG A 36 -16.87 -7.57 0.19
CA ARG A 36 -16.87 -8.98 0.64
C ARG A 36 -16.68 -9.97 -0.51
N GLU A 37 -17.07 -9.61 -1.73
CA GLU A 37 -17.04 -10.51 -2.89
C GLU A 37 -15.67 -10.64 -3.57
N ASN A 38 -14.60 -9.97 -3.10
CA ASN A 38 -13.33 -10.06 -3.80
C ASN A 38 -12.05 -10.02 -2.94
N LEU A 39 -12.00 -10.80 -1.85
CA LEU A 39 -10.76 -11.04 -1.09
C LEU A 39 -9.62 -11.56 -2.00
N SER A 40 -9.94 -12.35 -3.03
CA SER A 40 -8.96 -12.80 -4.02
C SER A 40 -8.42 -11.65 -4.86
N ALA A 41 -9.27 -10.73 -5.37
CA ALA A 41 -8.79 -9.53 -6.05
C ALA A 41 -8.01 -8.61 -5.11
N PHE A 42 -8.46 -8.42 -3.87
CA PHE A 42 -7.71 -7.69 -2.86
C PHE A 42 -6.29 -8.25 -2.71
N ARG A 43 -6.18 -9.56 -2.46
CA ARG A 43 -4.91 -10.24 -2.26
C ARG A 43 -4.01 -10.14 -3.49
N ASN A 44 -4.57 -10.25 -4.69
CA ASN A 44 -3.84 -10.10 -5.95
C ASN A 44 -3.33 -8.68 -6.16
N THR A 45 -4.19 -7.67 -5.99
CA THR A 45 -3.82 -6.25 -6.16
C THR A 45 -2.76 -5.84 -5.15
N ARG A 46 -2.91 -6.21 -3.87
CA ARG A 46 -1.89 -5.96 -2.84
C ARG A 46 -0.56 -6.62 -3.18
N LYS A 47 -0.60 -7.88 -3.61
CA LYS A 47 0.60 -8.60 -4.05
C LYS A 47 1.32 -7.86 -5.18
N ILE A 48 0.59 -7.38 -6.19
CA ILE A 48 1.14 -6.60 -7.31
C ILE A 48 1.80 -5.32 -6.78
N GLY A 49 1.16 -4.59 -5.86
CA GLY A 49 1.73 -3.39 -5.23
C GLY A 49 3.04 -3.63 -4.48
N PHE A 50 3.23 -4.83 -3.92
CA PHE A 50 4.48 -5.21 -3.24
C PHE A 50 5.57 -5.74 -4.17
N MET A 51 5.27 -6.06 -5.43
CA MET A 51 6.25 -6.63 -6.36
C MET A 51 7.42 -5.69 -6.70
N PRO A 52 7.24 -4.36 -6.83
CA PRO A 52 8.37 -3.45 -7.05
C PRO A 52 9.27 -3.28 -5.81
N MET A 53 8.75 -3.49 -4.60
CA MET A 53 9.47 -3.20 -3.36
C MET A 53 10.63 -4.19 -3.10
N SER A 54 11.77 -3.70 -2.62
CA SER A 54 12.90 -4.54 -2.23
C SER A 54 12.60 -5.36 -0.97
N ARG A 55 13.42 -6.38 -0.69
CA ARG A 55 13.31 -7.16 0.56
C ARG A 55 13.46 -6.29 1.79
N ARG A 56 14.31 -5.27 1.72
CA ARG A 56 14.56 -4.30 2.80
C ARG A 56 13.29 -3.50 3.10
N THR A 57 12.63 -3.00 2.06
CA THR A 57 11.35 -2.28 2.16
C THR A 57 10.25 -3.16 2.74
N LEU A 58 10.11 -4.38 2.23
CA LEU A 58 9.08 -5.33 2.71
C LEU A 58 9.33 -5.78 4.15
N LYS A 59 10.58 -5.94 4.58
CA LYS A 59 10.91 -6.24 5.97
C LYS A 59 10.51 -5.08 6.89
N ALA A 60 10.87 -3.85 6.54
CA ALA A 60 10.50 -2.66 7.30
C ALA A 60 8.96 -2.49 7.36
N TYR A 61 8.26 -2.74 6.25
CA TYR A 61 6.80 -2.69 6.22
C TYR A 61 6.17 -3.77 7.11
N LEU A 62 6.65 -5.02 7.03
CA LEU A 62 6.14 -6.10 7.88
C LEU A 62 6.37 -5.83 9.38
N GLU A 63 7.52 -5.26 9.75
CA GLU A 63 7.78 -4.82 11.12
C GLU A 63 6.79 -3.76 11.57
N HIS A 64 6.49 -2.78 10.72
CA HIS A 64 5.49 -1.75 11.01
C HIS A 64 4.07 -2.31 11.13
N VAL A 65 3.66 -3.19 10.20
CA VAL A 65 2.36 -3.88 10.23
C VAL A 65 2.20 -4.67 11.52
N LYS A 66 3.22 -5.43 11.94
CA LYS A 66 3.22 -6.16 13.20
C LYS A 66 3.12 -5.21 14.39
N TYR A 67 3.90 -4.13 14.41
CA TYR A 67 3.85 -3.12 15.47
C TYR A 67 2.47 -2.47 15.59
N ALA A 68 1.89 -1.99 14.48
CA ALA A 68 0.55 -1.43 14.45
C ALA A 68 -0.49 -2.39 15.03
N LYS A 69 -0.41 -3.68 14.64
CA LYS A 69 -1.27 -4.73 15.20
C LYS A 69 -1.14 -4.86 16.72
N THR A 70 0.08 -4.85 17.28
CA THR A 70 0.27 -4.90 18.75
C THR A 70 -0.29 -3.68 19.48
N ARG A 71 -0.45 -2.56 18.77
CA ARG A 71 -1.05 -1.33 19.30
C ARG A 71 -2.56 -1.24 19.05
N GLY A 72 -3.19 -2.30 18.55
CA GLY A 72 -4.62 -2.31 18.23
C GLY A 72 -5.00 -1.46 17.01
N ARG A 73 -4.03 -1.05 16.19
CA ARG A 73 -4.28 -0.28 14.97
C ARG A 73 -4.56 -1.23 13.80
N ASN A 74 -5.47 -0.80 12.93
CA ASN A 74 -5.77 -1.45 11.65
C ASN A 74 -5.46 -0.46 10.53
N LEU A 75 -4.30 -0.63 9.88
CA LEU A 75 -3.80 0.30 8.86
C LEU A 75 -4.72 0.36 7.62
N MET A 76 -5.48 -0.71 7.33
CA MET A 76 -6.42 -0.71 6.21
C MET A 76 -7.60 0.21 6.50
N ILE A 77 -8.17 0.15 7.71
CA ILE A 77 -9.24 1.07 8.13
C ILE A 77 -8.74 2.52 8.08
N GLU A 78 -7.55 2.78 8.62
CA GLU A 78 -6.95 4.12 8.60
C GLU A 78 -6.76 4.63 7.17
N LYS A 79 -6.23 3.81 6.26
CA LYS A 79 -6.09 4.14 4.84
C LYS A 79 -7.42 4.53 4.21
N TYR A 80 -8.45 3.69 4.34
CA TYR A 80 -9.73 3.93 3.68
C TYR A 80 -10.48 5.12 4.29
N ALA A 81 -10.45 5.27 5.62
CA ALA A 81 -10.99 6.46 6.28
C ALA A 81 -10.27 7.74 5.82
N ARG A 82 -8.95 7.69 5.64
CA ARG A 82 -8.16 8.80 5.12
C ARG A 82 -8.51 9.11 3.66
N MET A 83 -8.68 8.08 2.83
CA MET A 83 -9.03 8.20 1.42
C MET A 83 -10.40 8.86 1.22
N ASP A 84 -11.35 8.51 2.09
CA ASP A 84 -12.72 9.03 2.08
C ASP A 84 -12.88 10.36 2.86
N ASN A 85 -11.76 10.95 3.30
CA ASN A 85 -11.71 12.19 4.10
C ASN A 85 -12.53 12.13 5.41
N LEU A 86 -12.71 10.94 5.98
CA LEU A 86 -13.38 10.74 7.27
C LEU A 86 -12.47 11.07 8.46
N ILE A 87 -11.15 11.10 8.22
CA ILE A 87 -10.11 11.49 9.19
C ILE A 87 -9.12 12.45 8.53
N PRO A 88 -8.43 13.33 9.29
CA PRO A 88 -7.37 14.17 8.76
C PRO A 88 -6.16 13.35 8.28
N PRO A 89 -5.22 13.95 7.53
CA PRO A 89 -3.96 13.32 7.19
C PRO A 89 -3.25 12.67 8.39
N LEU A 90 -2.81 11.43 8.23
CA LEU A 90 -2.17 10.68 9.31
C LEU A 90 -0.74 11.15 9.54
N LYS A 91 -0.07 11.64 8.48
CA LYS A 91 1.28 12.19 8.52
C LYS A 91 1.60 13.00 7.27
N GLU A 92 2.60 13.85 7.42
CA GLU A 92 3.30 14.48 6.30
C GLU A 92 4.71 13.89 6.18
N SER A 93 5.18 13.73 4.95
CA SER A 93 6.53 13.22 4.69
C SER A 93 7.00 13.60 3.30
N PHE A 94 8.21 14.13 3.22
CA PHE A 94 8.90 14.41 1.95
C PHE A 94 8.90 13.20 1.01
N PHE A 95 9.08 11.99 1.56
CA PHE A 95 9.11 10.76 0.76
C PHE A 95 7.74 10.42 0.16
N ILE A 96 6.63 10.74 0.83
CA ILE A 96 5.28 10.51 0.30
C ILE A 96 5.10 11.33 -0.97
N ASP A 97 5.40 12.63 -0.91
CA ASP A 97 5.25 13.52 -2.07
C ASP A 97 6.10 13.04 -3.25
N LYS A 98 7.36 12.68 -3.00
CA LYS A 98 8.25 12.17 -4.06
C LYS A 98 7.79 10.85 -4.67
N ILE A 99 7.32 9.91 -3.86
CA ILE A 99 6.81 8.63 -4.38
C ILE A 99 5.55 8.86 -5.20
N VAL A 100 4.65 9.74 -4.75
CA VAL A 100 3.41 10.08 -5.48
C VAL A 100 3.73 10.72 -6.82
N ASP A 101 4.66 11.69 -6.86
CA ASP A 101 5.06 12.36 -8.10
C ASP A 101 5.65 11.38 -9.12
N ILE A 102 6.60 10.53 -8.71
CA ILE A 102 7.21 9.50 -9.59
C ILE A 102 6.14 8.57 -10.18
N GLN A 103 5.22 8.06 -9.35
CA GLN A 103 4.22 7.11 -9.86
C GLN A 103 3.15 7.79 -10.72
N LYS A 104 2.84 9.07 -10.47
CA LYS A 104 1.98 9.85 -11.35
C LYS A 104 2.62 10.03 -12.73
N GLU A 105 3.92 10.31 -12.79
CA GLU A 105 4.65 10.39 -14.06
C GLU A 105 4.60 9.06 -14.81
N TRP A 106 4.85 7.93 -14.13
CA TRP A 106 4.74 6.61 -14.75
C TRP A 106 3.34 6.31 -15.29
N LEU A 107 2.30 6.68 -14.54
CA LEU A 107 0.91 6.51 -14.96
C LEU A 107 0.57 7.40 -16.17
N ALA A 108 1.07 8.64 -16.19
CA ALA A 108 0.91 9.54 -17.34
C ALA A 108 1.61 8.99 -18.59
N ASP A 109 2.83 8.46 -18.44
CA ASP A 109 3.57 7.81 -19.52
C ASP A 109 2.86 6.55 -20.02
N LEU A 110 2.30 5.74 -19.11
CA LEU A 110 1.53 4.55 -19.46
C LEU A 110 0.27 4.91 -20.25
N LYS A 111 -0.46 5.95 -19.82
CA LYS A 111 -1.64 6.47 -20.53
C LYS A 111 -1.26 7.00 -21.92
N LYS A 112 -0.14 7.70 -22.05
CA LYS A 112 0.35 8.22 -23.33
C LYS A 112 0.69 7.11 -24.31
N ARG A 113 1.32 6.02 -23.83
CA ARG A 113 1.72 4.88 -24.68
C ARG A 113 0.55 3.95 -25.00
N TYR A 114 -0.39 3.79 -24.08
CA TYR A 114 -1.52 2.87 -24.21
C TYR A 114 -2.85 3.56 -23.86
N PRO A 115 -3.35 4.46 -24.72
CA PRO A 115 -4.49 5.32 -24.40
C PRO A 115 -5.80 4.57 -24.15
N TYR A 116 -5.95 3.36 -24.69
CA TYR A 116 -7.18 2.57 -24.59
C TYR A 116 -7.27 1.65 -23.36
N ILE A 117 -6.21 1.58 -22.52
CA ILE A 117 -6.24 0.78 -21.28
C ILE A 117 -7.12 1.44 -20.20
N PHE A 118 -7.23 2.77 -20.23
CA PHE A 118 -7.97 3.53 -19.23
C PHE A 118 -9.29 4.04 -19.81
N LYS A 119 -10.41 3.76 -19.14
CA LYS A 119 -11.73 4.31 -19.52
C LYS A 119 -11.84 5.81 -19.19
N GLU A 120 -11.16 6.26 -18.13
CA GLU A 120 -11.19 7.63 -17.61
C GLU A 120 -9.76 8.12 -17.30
N ASN A 121 -9.58 9.40 -16.94
CA ASN A 121 -8.27 9.90 -16.55
C ASN A 121 -7.84 9.30 -15.19
N PRO A 122 -6.84 8.41 -15.14
CA PRO A 122 -6.55 7.65 -13.92
C PRO A 122 -5.82 8.48 -12.85
N THR A 123 -5.33 9.68 -13.18
CA THR A 123 -4.40 10.44 -12.34
C THR A 123 -5.00 10.98 -11.05
N ASP A 124 -6.26 11.40 -11.08
CA ASP A 124 -6.82 12.24 -10.01
C ASP A 124 -7.17 11.37 -8.79
N ASN A 125 -7.85 10.24 -9.03
CA ASN A 125 -8.14 9.27 -7.97
C ASN A 125 -6.89 8.50 -7.51
N PHE A 126 -5.93 8.27 -8.42
CA PHE A 126 -4.71 7.54 -8.09
C PHE A 126 -3.85 8.25 -7.05
N ALA A 127 -3.68 9.57 -7.16
CA ALA A 127 -2.84 10.33 -6.23
C ALA A 127 -3.38 10.27 -4.79
N ASN A 128 -4.70 10.43 -4.61
CA ASN A 128 -5.33 10.34 -3.30
C ASN A 128 -5.24 8.92 -2.72
N TYR A 129 -5.51 7.90 -3.56
CA TYR A 129 -5.39 6.50 -3.16
C TYR A 129 -3.97 6.15 -2.69
N LEU A 130 -2.96 6.51 -3.48
CA LEU A 130 -1.56 6.23 -3.18
C LEU A 130 -1.10 7.00 -1.95
N ARG A 131 -1.46 8.27 -1.82
CA ARG A 131 -1.11 9.07 -0.62
C ARG A 131 -1.71 8.46 0.64
N SER A 132 -3.00 8.10 0.61
CA SER A 132 -3.69 7.50 1.75
C SER A 132 -3.07 6.17 2.19
N GLU A 133 -2.56 5.38 1.24
CA GLU A 133 -1.77 4.18 1.53
C GLU A 133 -0.44 4.54 2.21
N LEU A 134 0.34 5.44 1.61
CA LEU A 134 1.69 5.77 2.08
C LEU A 134 1.69 6.49 3.43
N GLU A 135 0.65 7.24 3.76
CA GLU A 135 0.47 7.86 5.08
C GLU A 135 0.40 6.81 6.21
N THR A 136 0.00 5.57 5.92
CA THR A 136 -0.01 4.47 6.90
C THR A 136 1.36 3.80 7.09
N TYR A 137 2.35 4.10 6.25
CA TYR A 137 3.65 3.43 6.28
C TYR A 137 4.56 4.06 7.34
N SER A 138 5.48 3.27 7.91
CA SER A 138 6.55 3.83 8.74
C SER A 138 7.49 4.69 7.90
N ASP A 139 8.16 5.66 8.53
CA ASP A 139 9.14 6.51 7.84
C ASP A 139 10.27 5.67 7.26
N LYS A 140 10.64 4.57 7.93
CA LYS A 140 11.63 3.63 7.42
C LYS A 140 11.16 2.91 6.15
N THR A 141 9.89 2.52 6.10
CA THR A 141 9.30 1.94 4.89
C THR A 141 9.29 2.94 3.75
N LEU A 142 8.93 4.19 4.01
CA LEU A 142 8.86 5.27 3.01
C LEU A 142 10.24 5.59 2.43
N GLU A 143 11.24 5.79 3.29
CA GLU A 143 12.63 6.01 2.88
C GLU A 143 13.14 4.85 2.00
N ASN A 144 12.85 3.61 2.43
CA ASN A 144 13.30 2.45 1.69
C ASN A 144 12.61 2.32 0.34
N TYR A 145 11.29 2.57 0.30
CA TYR A 145 10.51 2.45 -0.92
C TYR A 145 10.89 3.54 -1.93
N TYR A 146 11.10 4.78 -1.48
CA TYR A 146 11.60 5.85 -2.33
C TYR A 146 12.95 5.46 -2.97
N SER A 147 13.84 4.85 -2.20
CA SER A 147 15.12 4.35 -2.72
C SER A 147 14.98 3.19 -3.73
N ASP A 148 13.88 2.44 -3.72
CA ASP A 148 13.65 1.34 -4.66
C ASP A 148 13.20 1.85 -6.04
N ILE A 149 12.65 3.07 -6.11
CA ILE A 149 11.96 3.59 -7.31
C ILE A 149 12.57 4.87 -7.91
N LYS A 150 13.52 5.48 -7.22
CA LYS A 150 14.23 6.68 -7.69
C LYS A 150 15.34 6.36 -8.68
#